data_AF-K1R6N6-F1
#
_entry.id   AF-K1R6N6-F1
#
_cell.length_a   1.000
_cell.length_b   1.000
_cell.length_c   1.000
_cell.angle_alpha   90.00
_cell.angle_beta   90.00
_cell.angle_gamma   90.00
#
_symmetry.space_group_name_H-M   'P 1'
#
loop_
_entity.id
_entity.type
_entity.pdbx_description
1 polymer ?
#
loop_
_entity_poly.entity_id
_entity_poly.type
_entity_poly.pdbx_seq_one_letter_code
_entity_poly.pdbx_strand_id
1 'polypeptide(L)'
;MASQRGNLTLVETYLTHGDERLRGWPFMDSPVPVLTVFVLYLMMVKQGPKMMEQRKPFQVQGPMVLYNLAVMVLSIYITFEKLISAVQSSYSLKCQPVDYSDDPRAIRMLNASYWYFISKIIELLDTFFFIVRKKERQITFLHVYHHAIMLLHTWWFVKFVPGGQTFVLGFLNSFVHIWMYAYYGLAAIGPHMQKYLWWKKYLTKLQLFQFVLTSSHALYNVCFGDCGFPRLFSLSSVIQSAIFFSLFMNFYLQAYKKSKTS
;
A
#
# COMPACT_ATOMS: atom_id res chain seq x y z
N MET A 1 -25.04 -26.58 -31.16
CA MET A 1 -23.61 -26.87 -31.00
C MET A 1 -23.24 -26.65 -29.54
N ALA A 2 -22.98 -27.75 -28.84
CA ALA A 2 -22.59 -27.75 -27.44
C ALA A 2 -21.16 -27.20 -27.28
N SER A 3 -20.94 -26.29 -26.34
CA SER A 3 -19.59 -25.95 -25.87
C SER A 3 -19.61 -25.74 -24.36
N GLN A 4 -19.17 -26.78 -23.66
CA GLN A 4 -18.54 -26.81 -22.34
C GLN A 4 -18.85 -25.64 -21.36
N ARG A 5 -19.92 -25.78 -20.57
CA ARG A 5 -19.88 -25.28 -19.18
C ARG A 5 -19.09 -26.29 -18.36
N GLY A 6 -17.75 -26.23 -18.48
CA GLY A 6 -16.88 -26.92 -17.53
C GLY A 6 -17.14 -26.40 -16.12
N ASN A 7 -17.05 -27.27 -15.12
CA ASN A 7 -17.08 -26.89 -13.71
C ASN A 7 -15.92 -25.92 -13.44
N LEU A 8 -16.18 -24.62 -13.57
CA LEU A 8 -15.22 -23.59 -13.19
C LEU A 8 -14.92 -23.78 -11.72
N THR A 9 -13.65 -23.84 -11.38
CA THR A 9 -13.22 -23.85 -9.98
C THR A 9 -13.71 -22.57 -9.28
N LEU A 10 -13.80 -22.60 -7.95
CA LEU A 10 -14.24 -21.44 -7.17
C LEU A 10 -13.33 -20.21 -7.42
N VAL A 11 -12.05 -20.46 -7.71
CA VAL A 11 -11.06 -19.44 -8.10
C VAL A 11 -11.37 -18.86 -9.48
N GLU A 12 -11.69 -19.68 -10.46
CA GLU A 12 -12.03 -19.20 -11.81
C GLU A 12 -13.33 -18.39 -11.81
N THR A 13 -14.34 -18.85 -11.07
CA THR A 13 -15.61 -18.10 -10.91
C THR A 13 -15.40 -16.75 -10.21
N TYR A 14 -14.46 -16.67 -9.27
CA TYR A 14 -14.11 -15.40 -8.63
C TYR A 14 -13.37 -14.47 -9.60
N LEU A 15 -12.47 -15.01 -10.42
CA LEU A 15 -11.66 -14.25 -11.37
C LEU A 15 -12.45 -13.74 -12.59
N THR A 16 -13.55 -14.39 -12.98
CA THR A 16 -14.42 -13.93 -14.08
C THR A 16 -15.10 -12.60 -13.77
N HIS A 17 -15.14 -12.18 -12.51
CA HIS A 17 -15.70 -10.90 -12.09
C HIS A 17 -14.65 -9.78 -11.98
N GLY A 18 -13.37 -10.10 -12.23
CA GLY A 18 -12.30 -9.11 -12.24
C GLY A 18 -12.26 -8.31 -13.54
N ASP A 19 -11.55 -7.20 -13.51
CA ASP A 19 -11.35 -6.32 -14.66
C ASP A 19 -10.53 -7.02 -15.76
N GLU A 20 -11.16 -7.23 -16.93
CA GLU A 20 -10.54 -7.93 -18.06
C GLU A 20 -9.35 -7.17 -18.66
N ARG A 21 -9.29 -5.84 -18.48
CA ARG A 21 -8.19 -5.00 -18.98
C ARG A 21 -6.84 -5.32 -18.35
N LEU A 22 -6.85 -6.02 -17.21
CA LEU A 22 -5.65 -6.48 -16.49
C LEU A 22 -5.20 -7.89 -16.91
N ARG A 23 -5.88 -8.53 -17.87
CA ARG A 23 -5.52 -9.87 -18.32
C ARG A 23 -4.13 -9.89 -18.95
N GLY A 24 -3.31 -10.88 -18.57
CA GLY A 24 -1.93 -11.01 -18.99
C GLY A 24 -0.95 -10.09 -18.26
N TRP A 25 -1.43 -9.22 -17.36
CA TRP A 25 -0.54 -8.40 -16.56
C TRP A 25 0.06 -9.23 -15.42
N PRO A 26 1.35 -9.01 -15.08
CA PRO A 26 1.99 -9.72 -13.98
C PRO A 26 1.14 -9.68 -12.70
N PHE A 27 0.98 -10.84 -12.06
CA PHE A 27 0.19 -11.04 -10.84
C PHE A 27 -1.33 -10.84 -10.96
N MET A 28 -1.89 -10.50 -12.13
CA MET A 28 -3.32 -10.17 -12.27
C MET A 28 -4.19 -11.33 -12.79
N ASP A 29 -3.59 -12.35 -13.38
CA ASP A 29 -4.34 -13.49 -13.93
C ASP A 29 -4.86 -14.46 -12.85
N SER A 30 -4.21 -14.51 -11.68
CA SER A 30 -4.55 -15.41 -10.60
C SER A 30 -4.14 -14.84 -9.24
N PRO A 31 -4.84 -15.15 -8.13
CA PRO A 31 -4.37 -14.80 -6.79
C PRO A 31 -3.13 -15.59 -6.36
N VAL A 32 -2.85 -16.73 -7.00
CA VAL A 32 -1.81 -17.67 -6.56
C VAL A 32 -0.43 -17.00 -6.45
N PRO A 33 0.09 -16.27 -7.46
CA PRO A 33 1.38 -15.60 -7.34
C PRO A 33 1.46 -14.61 -6.16
N VAL A 34 0.38 -13.89 -5.89
CA VAL A 34 0.33 -12.90 -4.79
C VAL A 34 0.29 -13.60 -3.43
N LEU A 35 -0.47 -14.68 -3.32
CA LEU A 35 -0.50 -15.53 -2.12
C LEU A 35 0.87 -16.19 -1.89
N THR A 36 1.56 -16.59 -2.94
CA THR A 36 2.95 -17.09 -2.86
C THR A 36 3.87 -16.00 -2.30
N VAL A 37 3.84 -14.78 -2.84
CA VAL A 37 4.63 -13.65 -2.31
C VAL A 37 4.30 -13.38 -0.84
N PHE A 38 3.02 -13.40 -0.47
CA PHE A 38 2.57 -13.22 0.91
C PHE A 38 3.14 -14.29 1.86
N VAL A 39 3.07 -15.57 1.48
CA VAL A 39 3.61 -16.67 2.28
C VAL A 39 5.13 -16.56 2.39
N LEU A 40 5.83 -16.29 1.28
CA LEU A 40 7.28 -16.09 1.27
C LEU A 40 7.69 -14.92 2.16
N TYR A 41 6.93 -13.83 2.15
CA TYR A 41 7.15 -12.69 3.03
C TYR A 41 7.05 -13.08 4.51
N LEU A 42 6.00 -13.80 4.92
CA LEU A 42 5.85 -14.25 6.30
C LEU A 42 6.95 -15.24 6.71
N MET A 43 7.35 -16.13 5.80
CA MET A 43 8.50 -17.01 6.02
C MET A 43 9.79 -16.22 6.19
N MET A 44 10.03 -15.19 5.36
CA MET A 44 11.19 -14.30 5.49
C MET A 44 11.20 -13.58 6.84
N VAL A 45 10.06 -13.05 7.30
CA VAL A 45 9.92 -12.40 8.61
C VAL A 45 10.25 -13.35 9.75
N LYS A 46 9.79 -14.61 9.67
CA LYS A 46 9.98 -15.62 10.73
C LYS A 46 11.38 -16.22 10.75
N GLN A 47 11.95 -16.51 9.57
CA GLN A 47 13.20 -17.26 9.44
C GLN A 47 14.42 -16.35 9.24
N GLY A 48 14.23 -15.17 8.65
CA GLY A 48 15.30 -14.22 8.37
C GLY A 48 16.12 -13.81 9.60
N PRO A 49 15.51 -13.40 10.73
CA PRO A 49 16.23 -13.09 11.95
C PRO A 49 17.09 -14.26 12.44
N LYS A 50 16.54 -15.47 12.47
CA LYS A 50 17.25 -16.71 12.85
C LYS A 50 18.48 -16.96 11.98
N MET A 51 18.34 -16.77 10.66
CA MET A 51 19.47 -16.92 9.72
C MET A 51 20.57 -15.86 9.92
N MET A 52 20.22 -14.71 10.49
CA MET A 52 21.13 -13.60 10.76
C MET A 52 21.73 -13.63 12.18
N GLU A 53 21.26 -14.51 13.08
CA GLU A 53 21.76 -14.61 14.46
C GLU A 53 23.28 -14.78 14.50
N GLN A 54 23.80 -15.74 13.73
CA GLN A 54 25.23 -16.09 13.65
C GLN A 54 26.01 -15.24 12.64
N ARG A 55 25.38 -14.22 12.02
CA ARG A 55 26.01 -13.36 11.02
C ARG A 55 26.19 -11.95 11.55
N LYS A 56 27.21 -11.25 11.03
CA LYS A 56 27.39 -9.81 11.25
C LYS A 56 26.35 -9.03 10.43
N PRO A 57 25.84 -7.88 10.91
CA PRO A 57 24.91 -7.06 10.16
C PRO A 57 25.55 -6.56 8.87
N PHE A 58 24.82 -6.63 7.75
CA PHE A 58 25.33 -6.20 6.46
C PHE A 58 25.36 -4.68 6.33
N GLN A 59 26.40 -4.17 5.67
CA GLN A 59 26.56 -2.75 5.37
C GLN A 59 25.87 -2.41 4.03
N VAL A 60 24.55 -2.20 4.10
CA VAL A 60 23.70 -1.96 2.91
C VAL A 60 23.24 -0.50 2.79
N GLN A 61 24.03 0.46 3.27
CA GLN A 61 23.67 1.89 3.30
C GLN A 61 23.41 2.45 1.90
N GLY A 62 24.35 2.29 0.96
CA GLY A 62 24.20 2.74 -0.43
C GLY A 62 22.96 2.15 -1.11
N PRO A 63 22.79 0.81 -1.12
CA PRO A 63 21.59 0.16 -1.64
C PRO A 63 20.29 0.67 -1.00
N MET A 64 20.28 0.92 0.32
CA MET A 64 19.11 1.50 0.99
C MET A 64 18.79 2.91 0.51
N VAL A 65 19.79 3.78 0.34
CA VAL A 65 19.56 5.15 -0.15
C VAL A 65 18.94 5.09 -1.55
N LEU A 66 19.51 4.28 -2.44
CA LEU A 66 18.99 4.09 -3.79
C LEU A 66 17.56 3.53 -3.78
N TYR A 67 17.32 2.50 -2.97
CA TYR A 67 15.99 1.90 -2.82
C TYR A 67 14.96 2.91 -2.33
N ASN A 68 15.24 3.65 -1.25
CA ASN A 68 14.31 4.64 -0.72
C ASN A 68 14.06 5.77 -1.73
N LEU A 69 15.08 6.20 -2.47
CA LEU A 69 14.92 7.19 -3.54
C LEU A 69 14.04 6.65 -4.68
N ALA A 70 14.24 5.39 -5.10
CA ALA A 70 13.44 4.76 -6.14
C ALA A 70 11.96 4.62 -5.73
N VAL A 71 11.69 4.19 -4.49
CA VAL A 71 10.32 4.10 -3.97
C VAL A 71 9.68 5.48 -3.82
N MET A 72 10.45 6.50 -3.42
CA MET A 72 9.98 7.89 -3.40
C MET A 72 9.59 8.37 -4.80
N VAL A 73 10.43 8.15 -5.82
CA VAL A 73 10.15 8.52 -7.22
C VAL A 73 8.93 7.77 -7.75
N LEU A 74 8.81 6.47 -7.46
CA LEU A 74 7.62 5.70 -7.83
C LEU A 74 6.36 6.25 -7.15
N SER A 75 6.45 6.66 -5.88
CA SER A 75 5.34 7.28 -5.15
C SER A 75 4.94 8.63 -5.76
N ILE A 76 5.92 9.44 -6.16
CA ILE A 76 5.69 10.69 -6.90
C ILE A 76 4.92 10.40 -8.19
N TYR A 77 5.41 9.46 -9.00
CA TYR A 77 4.76 9.05 -10.24
C TYR A 77 3.30 8.64 -10.01
N ILE A 78 3.03 7.72 -9.06
CA ILE A 78 1.67 7.25 -8.77
C ILE A 78 0.77 8.41 -8.31
N THR A 79 1.27 9.30 -7.43
CA THR A 79 0.51 10.46 -6.96
C THR A 79 0.11 11.37 -8.11
N PHE A 80 1.03 11.69 -9.02
CA PHE A 80 0.74 12.54 -10.18
C PHE A 80 -0.19 11.85 -11.17
N GLU A 81 0.04 10.58 -11.50
CA GLU A 81 -0.83 9.84 -12.42
C GLU A 81 -2.28 9.76 -11.91
N LYS A 82 -2.47 9.49 -10.62
CA LYS A 82 -3.82 9.47 -10.01
C LYS A 82 -4.44 10.86 -9.99
N LEU A 83 -3.68 11.90 -9.66
CA LEU A 83 -4.17 13.28 -9.63
C LEU A 83 -4.59 13.75 -11.02
N ILE A 84 -3.72 13.59 -12.01
CA ILE A 84 -3.99 14.04 -13.39
C ILE A 84 -5.19 13.28 -13.95
N SER A 85 -5.25 11.96 -13.76
CA SER A 85 -6.40 11.15 -14.21
C SER A 85 -7.71 11.62 -13.55
N ALA A 86 -7.70 11.87 -12.24
CA ALA A 86 -8.88 12.34 -11.52
C ALA A 86 -9.34 13.73 -11.98
N VAL A 87 -8.41 14.66 -12.24
CA VAL A 87 -8.72 16.02 -12.72
C VAL A 87 -9.26 15.97 -14.15
N GLN A 88 -8.62 15.24 -15.06
CA GLN A 88 -9.01 15.12 -16.46
C GLN A 88 -10.34 14.39 -16.67
N SER A 89 -10.70 13.50 -15.73
CA SER A 89 -12.00 12.81 -15.71
C SER A 89 -13.02 13.50 -14.80
N SER A 90 -12.72 14.69 -14.27
CA SER A 90 -13.60 15.48 -13.40
C SER A 90 -14.20 14.66 -12.25
N TYR A 91 -13.36 13.90 -11.56
CA TYR A 91 -13.78 13.00 -10.49
C TYR A 91 -14.52 13.74 -9.37
N SER A 92 -15.64 13.15 -8.94
CA SER A 92 -16.34 13.57 -7.74
C SER A 92 -15.63 13.08 -6.48
N LEU A 93 -15.37 13.99 -5.54
CA LEU A 93 -14.83 13.65 -4.22
C LEU A 93 -15.90 13.09 -3.25
N LYS A 94 -17.17 13.07 -3.66
CA LYS A 94 -18.28 12.53 -2.88
C LYS A 94 -18.54 11.08 -3.29
N CYS A 95 -18.93 10.90 -4.55
CA CYS A 95 -19.25 9.60 -5.11
C CYS A 95 -18.71 9.44 -6.53
N GLN A 96 -17.73 8.56 -6.70
CA GLN A 96 -17.12 8.27 -8.01
C GLN A 96 -17.19 6.78 -8.36
N PRO A 97 -17.91 6.39 -9.44
CA PRO A 97 -17.88 5.02 -9.96
C PRO A 97 -16.51 4.66 -10.54
N VAL A 98 -16.26 3.37 -10.71
CA VAL A 98 -15.13 2.89 -11.50
C VAL A 98 -15.50 2.99 -12.97
N ASP A 99 -14.62 3.57 -13.78
CA ASP A 99 -14.74 3.58 -15.24
C ASP A 99 -14.02 2.35 -15.81
N TYR A 100 -14.82 1.42 -16.35
CA TYR A 100 -14.35 0.18 -16.96
C TYR A 100 -14.14 0.28 -18.47
N SER A 101 -14.30 1.47 -19.07
CA SER A 101 -14.08 1.68 -20.50
C SER A 101 -12.60 1.68 -20.89
N ASP A 102 -12.34 1.57 -22.19
CA ASP A 102 -11.00 1.76 -22.77
C ASP A 102 -10.66 3.25 -23.02
N ASP A 103 -11.37 4.18 -22.38
CA ASP A 103 -11.00 5.61 -22.41
C ASP A 103 -9.56 5.79 -21.90
N PRO A 104 -8.71 6.55 -22.60
CA PRO A 104 -7.31 6.72 -22.21
C PRO A 104 -7.11 7.20 -20.77
N ARG A 105 -8.05 7.98 -20.21
CA ARG A 105 -7.99 8.45 -18.82
C ARG A 105 -8.36 7.35 -17.83
N ALA A 106 -9.34 6.50 -18.17
CA ALA A 106 -9.69 5.33 -17.39
C ALA A 106 -8.53 4.32 -17.35
N ILE A 107 -7.90 4.06 -18.50
CA ILE A 107 -6.69 3.22 -18.61
C ILE A 107 -5.51 3.82 -17.85
N ARG A 108 -5.37 5.15 -17.83
CA ARG A 108 -4.34 5.83 -17.02
C ARG A 108 -4.55 5.60 -15.52
N MET A 109 -5.78 5.71 -15.03
CA MET A 109 -6.11 5.41 -13.64
C MET A 109 -5.87 3.93 -13.30
N LEU A 110 -6.24 3.01 -14.21
CA LEU A 110 -5.97 1.58 -14.10
C LEU A 110 -4.45 1.31 -13.96
N ASN A 111 -3.65 1.87 -14.85
CA ASN A 111 -2.18 1.79 -14.83
C ASN A 111 -1.61 2.31 -13.50
N ALA A 112 -2.07 3.46 -13.03
CA ALA A 112 -1.62 4.05 -11.77
C ALA A 112 -2.01 3.17 -10.56
N SER A 113 -3.18 2.54 -10.58
CA SER A 113 -3.63 1.59 -9.57
C SER A 113 -2.79 0.31 -9.57
N TYR A 114 -2.44 -0.21 -10.75
CA TYR A 114 -1.54 -1.35 -10.87
C TYR A 114 -0.14 -1.04 -10.36
N TRP A 115 0.45 0.09 -10.75
CA TRP A 115 1.76 0.51 -10.24
C TRP A 115 1.75 0.72 -8.72
N TYR A 116 0.64 1.18 -8.15
CA TYR A 116 0.45 1.23 -6.71
C TYR A 116 0.47 -0.15 -6.06
N PHE A 117 -0.15 -1.18 -6.66
CA PHE A 117 -0.02 -2.56 -6.18
C PHE A 117 1.42 -3.08 -6.29
N ILE A 118 2.09 -2.85 -7.43
CA ILE A 118 3.50 -3.24 -7.61
C ILE A 118 4.39 -2.56 -6.57
N SER A 119 4.10 -1.30 -6.20
CA SER A 119 4.80 -0.62 -5.10
C SER A 119 4.72 -1.43 -3.81
N LYS A 120 3.57 -2.03 -3.47
CA LYS A 120 3.42 -2.84 -2.24
C LYS A 120 4.25 -4.11 -2.23
N ILE A 121 4.48 -4.72 -3.39
CA ILE A 121 5.43 -5.83 -3.50
C ILE A 121 6.87 -5.34 -3.24
N ILE A 122 7.26 -4.22 -3.85
CA ILE A 122 8.59 -3.64 -3.69
C ILE A 122 8.84 -3.23 -2.23
N GLU A 123 7.84 -2.64 -1.58
CA GLU A 123 7.90 -2.18 -0.18
C GLU A 123 8.14 -3.33 0.82
N LEU A 124 7.93 -4.60 0.45
CA LEU A 124 8.29 -5.75 1.29
C LEU A 124 9.80 -5.82 1.56
N LEU A 125 10.61 -5.18 0.71
CA LEU A 125 12.05 -5.07 0.90
C LEU A 125 12.43 -4.23 2.13
N ASP A 126 11.52 -3.38 2.65
CA ASP A 126 11.75 -2.67 3.92
C ASP A 126 12.09 -3.66 5.04
N THR A 127 11.31 -4.72 5.13
CA THR A 127 11.48 -5.78 6.13
C THR A 127 12.77 -6.56 5.88
N PHE A 128 13.10 -6.84 4.62
CA PHE A 128 14.37 -7.45 4.25
C PHE A 128 15.56 -6.61 4.75
N PHE A 129 15.55 -5.29 4.52
CA PHE A 129 16.60 -4.38 5.01
C PHE A 129 16.69 -4.36 6.53
N PHE A 130 15.58 -4.45 7.26
CA PHE A 130 15.62 -4.55 8.72
C PHE A 130 16.27 -5.85 9.20
N ILE A 131 15.97 -6.98 8.55
CA ILE A 131 16.52 -8.30 8.87
C ILE A 131 18.04 -8.30 8.66
N VAL A 132 18.52 -7.95 7.46
CA VAL A 132 19.95 -8.04 7.13
C VAL A 132 20.81 -7.07 7.93
N ARG A 133 20.22 -5.99 8.46
CA ARG A 133 20.88 -5.03 9.35
C ARG A 133 20.75 -5.36 10.84
N LYS A 134 20.10 -6.48 11.19
CA LYS A 134 19.77 -6.87 12.57
C LYS A 134 19.05 -5.76 13.34
N LYS A 135 18.08 -5.11 12.69
CA LYS A 135 17.23 -4.06 13.27
C LYS A 135 15.84 -4.61 13.62
N GLU A 136 15.82 -5.74 14.31
CA GLU A 136 14.60 -6.49 14.65
C GLU A 136 13.58 -5.67 15.43
N ARG A 137 14.03 -4.69 16.24
CA ARG A 137 13.15 -3.70 16.89
C ARG A 137 12.21 -2.94 15.94
N GLN A 138 12.55 -2.88 14.65
CA GLN A 138 11.74 -2.23 13.61
C GLN A 138 10.70 -3.18 13.01
N ILE A 139 10.89 -4.50 13.14
CA ILE A 139 9.98 -5.56 12.68
C ILE A 139 8.88 -5.74 13.73
N THR A 140 8.08 -4.70 13.91
CA THR A 140 6.96 -4.69 14.87
C THR A 140 5.74 -5.40 14.29
N PHE A 141 4.77 -5.76 15.15
CA PHE A 141 3.47 -6.26 14.68
C PHE A 141 2.80 -5.29 13.71
N LEU A 142 2.81 -3.98 14.02
CA LEU A 142 2.27 -2.94 13.14
C LEU A 142 2.91 -2.99 11.75
N HIS A 143 4.23 -3.08 11.68
CA HIS A 143 4.99 -3.14 10.42
C HIS A 143 4.59 -4.38 9.60
N VAL A 144 4.69 -5.56 10.21
CA VAL A 144 4.43 -6.84 9.52
C VAL A 144 2.98 -6.92 9.07
N TYR A 145 2.03 -6.57 9.95
CA TYR A 145 0.60 -6.55 9.63
C TYR A 145 0.31 -5.59 8.48
N HIS A 146 0.85 -4.37 8.51
CA HIS A 146 0.67 -3.38 7.45
C HIS A 146 1.15 -3.90 6.09
N HIS A 147 2.41 -4.32 5.97
CA HIS A 147 2.94 -4.77 4.67
C HIS A 147 2.22 -6.03 4.16
N ALA A 148 1.85 -6.95 5.06
CA ALA A 148 1.15 -8.17 4.70
C ALA A 148 -0.28 -7.90 4.19
N ILE A 149 -1.06 -7.10 4.92
CA ILE A 149 -2.46 -6.82 4.53
C ILE A 149 -2.54 -5.87 3.34
N MET A 150 -1.64 -4.89 3.24
CA MET A 150 -1.62 -3.96 2.10
C MET A 150 -1.35 -4.70 0.79
N LEU A 151 -0.49 -5.72 0.77
CA LEU A 151 -0.27 -6.56 -0.41
C LEU A 151 -1.57 -7.21 -0.89
N LEU A 152 -2.28 -7.92 0.01
CA LEU A 152 -3.49 -8.65 -0.34
C LEU A 152 -4.65 -7.70 -0.68
N HIS A 153 -4.83 -6.64 0.11
CA HIS A 153 -5.92 -5.69 -0.04
C HIS A 153 -5.77 -4.87 -1.32
N THR A 154 -4.56 -4.42 -1.65
CA THR A 154 -4.34 -3.67 -2.90
C THR A 154 -4.49 -4.55 -4.14
N TRP A 155 -4.05 -5.80 -4.11
CA TRP A 155 -4.31 -6.74 -5.20
C TRP A 155 -5.81 -6.90 -5.45
N TRP A 156 -6.58 -7.13 -4.37
CA TRP A 156 -8.02 -7.26 -4.46
C TRP A 156 -8.69 -5.98 -5.00
N PHE A 157 -8.23 -4.81 -4.59
CA PHE A 157 -8.75 -3.55 -5.12
C PHE A 157 -8.43 -3.35 -6.59
N VAL A 158 -7.19 -3.59 -7.01
CA VAL A 158 -6.78 -3.43 -8.42
C VAL A 158 -7.51 -4.43 -9.30
N LYS A 159 -7.65 -5.69 -8.87
CA LYS A 159 -8.28 -6.72 -9.69
C LYS A 159 -9.75 -6.44 -10.00
N PHE A 160 -10.48 -5.77 -9.10
CA PHE A 160 -11.94 -5.62 -9.21
C PHE A 160 -12.41 -4.17 -9.34
N VAL A 161 -11.76 -3.22 -8.67
CA VAL A 161 -12.14 -1.80 -8.62
C VAL A 161 -10.94 -0.86 -8.82
N PRO A 162 -10.22 -0.94 -9.96
CA PRO A 162 -8.98 -0.18 -10.19
C PRO A 162 -9.18 1.32 -10.48
N GLY A 163 -10.08 1.97 -9.76
CA GLY A 163 -10.41 3.39 -9.92
C GLY A 163 -11.56 3.82 -9.00
N GLY A 164 -12.29 4.84 -9.43
CA GLY A 164 -13.41 5.39 -8.68
C GLY A 164 -13.03 5.85 -7.28
N GLN A 165 -13.82 5.49 -6.28
CA GLN A 165 -13.61 5.87 -4.88
C GLN A 165 -12.24 5.48 -4.30
N THR A 166 -11.63 4.43 -4.84
CA THR A 166 -10.32 3.96 -4.37
C THR A 166 -9.20 4.94 -4.67
N PHE A 167 -9.42 5.90 -5.59
CA PHE A 167 -8.39 6.86 -5.98
C PHE A 167 -7.94 7.70 -4.79
N VAL A 168 -8.85 8.16 -3.92
CA VAL A 168 -8.50 9.01 -2.77
C VAL A 168 -7.54 8.29 -1.84
N LEU A 169 -7.82 7.01 -1.57
CA LEU A 169 -6.97 6.16 -0.74
C LEU A 169 -5.58 6.02 -1.35
N GLY A 170 -5.51 5.59 -2.63
CA GLY A 170 -4.23 5.38 -3.31
C GLY A 170 -3.42 6.68 -3.48
N PHE A 171 -4.09 7.80 -3.77
CA PHE A 171 -3.47 9.12 -3.91
C PHE A 171 -2.87 9.60 -2.60
N LEU A 172 -3.66 9.61 -1.51
CA LEU A 172 -3.18 10.09 -0.21
C LEU A 172 -2.07 9.19 0.34
N ASN A 173 -2.19 7.86 0.22
CA ASN A 173 -1.14 6.94 0.65
C ASN A 173 0.17 7.20 -0.09
N SER A 174 0.11 7.28 -1.43
CA SER A 174 1.29 7.52 -2.25
C SER A 174 1.92 8.88 -1.93
N PHE A 175 1.10 9.92 -1.71
CA PHE A 175 1.59 11.24 -1.32
C PHE A 175 2.36 11.22 0.01
N VAL A 176 1.85 10.52 1.02
CA VAL A 176 2.55 10.36 2.29
C VAL A 176 3.80 9.49 2.15
N HIS A 177 3.77 8.47 1.27
CA HIS A 177 4.93 7.64 0.96
C HIS A 177 6.09 8.45 0.35
N ILE A 178 5.83 9.51 -0.43
CA ILE A 178 6.89 10.43 -0.90
C ILE A 178 7.70 10.94 0.30
N TRP A 179 7.03 11.49 1.31
CA TRP A 179 7.68 12.05 2.49
C TRP A 179 8.27 10.99 3.42
N MET A 180 7.63 9.82 3.51
CA MET A 180 8.12 8.70 4.31
C MET A 180 9.43 8.12 3.75
N TYR A 181 9.48 7.85 2.44
CA TYR A 181 10.68 7.32 1.80
C TYR A 181 11.77 8.39 1.64
N ALA A 182 11.41 9.67 1.50
CA ALA A 182 12.37 10.77 1.65
C ALA A 182 13.04 10.75 3.04
N TYR A 183 12.25 10.60 4.11
CA TYR A 183 12.77 10.49 5.47
C TYR A 183 13.70 9.27 5.62
N TYR A 184 13.30 8.11 5.14
CA TYR A 184 14.11 6.88 5.24
C TYR A 184 15.39 6.94 4.41
N GLY A 185 15.33 7.51 3.21
CA GLY A 185 16.51 7.75 2.38
C GLY A 185 17.52 8.66 3.07
N LEU A 186 17.07 9.79 3.62
CA LEU A 186 17.92 10.69 4.38
C LEU A 186 18.47 10.04 5.66
N ALA A 187 17.64 9.26 6.38
CA ALA A 187 18.07 8.56 7.57
C ALA A 187 19.11 7.46 7.28
N ALA A 188 19.10 6.89 6.07
CA ALA A 188 20.04 5.87 5.63
C ALA A 188 21.46 6.40 5.33
N ILE A 189 21.60 7.70 5.01
CA ILE A 189 22.90 8.36 4.78
C ILE A 189 23.81 8.26 6.01
N GLY A 190 23.23 8.30 7.21
CA GLY A 190 23.94 8.01 8.45
C GLY A 190 23.69 9.02 9.58
N PRO A 191 24.41 8.89 10.71
CA PRO A 191 24.20 9.70 11.91
C PRO A 191 24.34 11.21 11.67
N HIS A 192 25.25 11.60 10.77
CA HIS A 192 25.43 13.01 10.39
C HIS A 192 24.16 13.63 9.79
N MET A 193 23.35 12.85 9.05
CA MET A 193 22.09 13.35 8.47
C MET A 193 20.93 13.25 9.47
N GLN A 194 20.90 12.21 10.31
CA GLN A 194 19.80 11.94 11.25
C GLN A 194 19.54 13.09 12.23
N LYS A 195 20.56 13.88 12.59
CA LYS A 195 20.41 15.06 13.45
C LYS A 195 19.51 16.15 12.86
N TYR A 196 19.41 16.24 11.54
CA TYR A 196 18.56 17.22 10.85
C TYR A 196 17.11 16.73 10.67
N LEU A 197 16.81 15.48 11.01
CA LEU A 197 15.51 14.86 10.80
C LEU A 197 14.55 15.09 11.98
N TRP A 198 14.52 16.31 12.51
CA TRP A 198 13.67 16.74 13.62
C TRP A 198 12.17 16.63 13.31
N TRP A 199 11.82 16.62 12.02
CA TRP A 199 10.44 16.60 11.55
C TRP A 199 9.78 15.20 11.55
N LYS A 200 10.48 14.16 12.05
CA LYS A 200 9.93 12.79 12.18
C LYS A 200 8.53 12.74 12.79
N LYS A 201 8.27 13.56 13.80
CA LYS A 201 6.97 13.61 14.49
C LYS A 201 5.84 14.14 13.58
N TYR A 202 6.15 15.08 12.71
CA TYR A 202 5.17 15.63 11.76
C TYR A 202 4.83 14.61 10.67
N LEU A 203 5.78 13.77 10.27
CA LEU A 203 5.51 12.64 9.38
C LEU A 203 4.50 11.66 10.00
N THR A 204 4.66 11.30 11.29
CA THR A 204 3.68 10.44 11.97
C THR A 204 2.30 11.11 12.08
N LYS A 205 2.24 12.43 12.32
CA LYS A 205 0.97 13.18 12.30
C LYS A 205 0.32 13.18 10.92
N LEU A 206 1.12 13.31 9.86
CA LEU A 206 0.64 13.25 8.47
C LEU A 206 0.03 11.88 8.15
N GLN A 207 0.67 10.78 8.59
CA GLN A 207 0.12 9.43 8.46
C GLN A 207 -1.21 9.26 9.22
N LEU A 208 -1.30 9.77 10.46
CA LEU A 208 -2.56 9.74 11.22
C LEU A 208 -3.67 10.54 10.54
N PHE A 209 -3.33 11.72 10.02
CA PHE A 209 -4.27 12.57 9.29
C PHE A 209 -4.76 11.90 8.00
N GLN A 210 -3.87 11.23 7.27
CA GLN A 210 -4.26 10.42 6.11
C GLN A 210 -5.33 9.40 6.49
N PHE A 211 -5.14 8.62 7.57
CA PHE A 211 -6.14 7.60 7.96
C PHE A 211 -7.49 8.21 8.31
N VAL A 212 -7.53 9.40 8.93
CA VAL A 212 -8.79 10.11 9.18
C VAL A 212 -9.46 10.46 7.86
N LEU A 213 -8.74 11.09 6.92
CA LEU A 213 -9.31 11.47 5.63
C LEU A 213 -9.81 10.26 4.82
N THR A 214 -9.01 9.19 4.73
CA THR A 214 -9.41 8.00 3.97
C THR A 214 -10.59 7.28 4.62
N SER A 215 -10.64 7.23 5.95
CA SER A 215 -11.77 6.65 6.70
C SER A 215 -13.04 7.47 6.49
N SER A 216 -12.98 8.79 6.63
CA SER A 216 -14.14 9.67 6.45
C SER A 216 -14.69 9.60 5.03
N HIS A 217 -13.82 9.60 4.02
CA HIS A 217 -14.20 9.45 2.62
C HIS A 217 -14.87 8.09 2.36
N ALA A 218 -14.26 7.00 2.84
CA ALA A 218 -14.84 5.66 2.67
C ALA A 218 -16.16 5.49 3.43
N LEU A 219 -16.27 6.04 4.65
CA LEU A 219 -17.49 6.02 5.46
C LEU A 219 -18.62 6.79 4.79
N TYR A 220 -18.32 7.98 4.25
CA TYR A 220 -19.29 8.74 3.46
C TYR A 220 -19.86 7.89 2.32
N ASN A 221 -19.01 7.18 1.57
CA ASN A 221 -19.48 6.32 0.49
C ASN A 221 -20.31 5.13 0.99
N VAL A 222 -20.00 4.55 2.16
CA VAL A 222 -20.81 3.47 2.75
C VAL A 222 -22.21 3.96 3.14
N CYS A 223 -22.28 5.14 3.77
CA CYS A 223 -23.53 5.67 4.32
C CYS A 223 -24.41 6.36 3.26
N PHE A 224 -23.79 7.07 2.32
CA PHE A 224 -24.48 7.99 1.41
C PHE A 224 -24.15 7.76 -0.07
N GLY A 225 -23.26 6.82 -0.41
CA GLY A 225 -22.88 6.56 -1.79
C GLY A 225 -24.00 5.88 -2.59
N ASP A 226 -24.37 6.51 -3.70
CA ASP A 226 -25.39 6.05 -4.66
C ASP A 226 -24.85 5.88 -6.10
N CYS A 227 -23.58 6.20 -6.35
CA CYS A 227 -22.95 6.16 -7.67
C CYS A 227 -22.54 4.77 -8.19
N GLY A 228 -23.11 3.68 -7.63
CA GLY A 228 -22.82 2.31 -8.09
C GLY A 228 -21.45 1.74 -7.70
N PHE A 229 -20.64 2.46 -6.90
CA PHE A 229 -19.41 1.90 -6.35
C PHE A 229 -19.74 0.81 -5.30
N PRO A 230 -19.14 -0.40 -5.35
CA PRO A 230 -19.59 -1.48 -4.48
C PRO A 230 -19.23 -1.23 -3.00
N ARG A 231 -20.27 -1.21 -2.15
CA ARG A 231 -20.16 -0.85 -0.72
C ARG A 231 -19.19 -1.74 0.07
N LEU A 232 -19.04 -3.00 -0.33
CA LEU A 232 -18.14 -3.95 0.33
C LEU A 232 -16.67 -3.46 0.33
N PHE A 233 -16.19 -2.91 -0.79
CA PHE A 233 -14.84 -2.37 -0.87
C PHE A 233 -14.67 -1.17 0.05
N SER A 234 -15.64 -0.23 0.07
CA SER A 234 -15.59 0.91 0.98
C SER A 234 -15.65 0.51 2.45
N LEU A 235 -16.49 -0.47 2.81
CA LEU A 235 -16.55 -1.01 4.17
C LEU A 235 -15.21 -1.63 4.59
N SER A 236 -14.58 -2.40 3.70
CA SER A 236 -13.24 -2.95 3.95
C SER A 236 -12.20 -1.84 4.19
N SER A 237 -12.26 -0.73 3.43
CA SER A 237 -11.37 0.42 3.62
C SER A 237 -11.60 1.11 4.96
N VAL A 238 -12.85 1.23 5.41
CA VAL A 238 -13.17 1.80 6.74
C VAL A 238 -12.59 0.92 7.84
N ILE A 239 -12.86 -0.38 7.81
CA ILE A 239 -12.35 -1.34 8.81
C ILE A 239 -10.83 -1.28 8.86
N GLN A 240 -10.17 -1.35 7.70
CA GLN A 240 -8.72 -1.37 7.64
C GLN A 240 -8.09 -0.05 8.11
N SER A 241 -8.70 1.09 7.74
CA SER A 241 -8.21 2.40 8.18
C SER A 241 -8.39 2.59 9.69
N ALA A 242 -9.46 2.06 10.29
CA ALA A 242 -9.66 2.08 11.74
C ALA A 242 -8.60 1.24 12.49
N ILE A 243 -8.26 0.06 11.97
CA ILE A 243 -7.18 -0.78 12.52
C ILE A 243 -5.84 -0.03 12.43
N PHE A 244 -5.50 0.53 11.26
CA PHE A 244 -4.25 1.28 11.10
C PHE A 244 -4.20 2.52 11.99
N PHE A 245 -5.29 3.28 12.08
CA PHE A 245 -5.36 4.42 12.98
C PHE A 245 -5.07 4.01 14.43
N SER A 246 -5.67 2.91 14.88
CA SER A 246 -5.50 2.40 16.25
C SER A 246 -4.04 1.98 16.52
N LEU A 247 -3.43 1.25 15.58
CA LEU A 247 -2.04 0.80 15.70
C LEU A 247 -1.04 1.99 15.64
N PHE A 248 -1.25 2.94 14.74
CA PHE A 248 -0.40 4.14 14.63
C PHE A 248 -0.59 5.10 15.80
N MET A 249 -1.81 5.23 16.33
CA MET A 249 -2.08 6.03 17.52
C MET A 249 -1.36 5.42 18.73
N ASN A 250 -1.45 4.10 18.91
CA ASN A 250 -0.71 3.39 19.95
C ASN A 250 0.82 3.62 19.80
N PHE A 251 1.37 3.49 18.60
CA PHE A 251 2.77 3.82 18.31
C PHE A 251 3.12 5.27 18.67
N TYR A 252 2.29 6.24 18.28
CA TYR A 252 2.50 7.66 18.54
C TYR A 252 2.52 7.97 20.05
N LEU A 253 1.59 7.40 20.82
CA LEU A 253 1.51 7.57 22.27
C LEU A 253 2.75 7.00 22.96
N GLN A 254 3.16 5.79 22.59
CA GLN A 254 4.35 5.14 23.16
C GLN A 254 5.65 5.88 22.79
N ALA A 255 5.82 6.27 21.53
CA ALA A 255 7.05 6.88 21.03
C ALA A 255 7.25 8.34 21.47
N TYR A 256 6.17 9.13 21.61
CA TYR A 256 6.29 10.58 21.78
C TYR A 256 5.60 11.18 23.01
N LYS A 257 4.66 10.48 23.65
CA LYS A 257 4.04 10.96 24.90
C LYS A 257 4.68 10.31 26.11
N LYS A 258 4.86 8.98 26.12
CA LYS A 258 5.48 8.27 27.25
C LYS A 258 6.96 8.64 27.46
N SER A 259 7.68 8.92 26.38
CA SER A 259 9.08 9.42 26.42
C SER A 259 9.23 10.85 26.99
N LYS A 260 8.14 11.61 27.19
CA LYS A 260 8.18 12.94 27.80
C LYS A 260 7.90 12.93 29.30
N THR A 261 7.46 11.80 29.85
CA THR A 261 7.09 11.62 31.26
C THR A 261 8.00 10.64 32.01
N SER A 262 9.14 10.27 31.43
CA SER A 262 10.24 9.56 32.09
C SER A 262 11.53 10.35 31.96
#